data_AF-A0A9D8VHT7-F1
#
_entry.id   AF-A0A9D8VHT7-F1
#
_cell.length_a   1.000
_cell.length_b   1.000
_cell.length_c   1.000
_cell.angle_alpha   90.00
_cell.angle_beta   90.00
_cell.angle_gamma   90.00
#
_symmetry.space_group_name_H-M   'P 1'
#
loop_
_entity.id
_entity.type
_entity.pdbx_description
1 polymer ?
#
loop_
_entity_poly.entity_id
_entity_poly.type
_entity_poly.pdbx_seq_one_letter_code
_entity_poly.pdbx_strand_id
1 'polypeptide(L)'
;MYKYIIKFTVILLLTITGYVSAAAQTTVTFNLDMKRALQDSLFIPSTDKVILVGDVRPLNEINEIYLRDEEPIDSIFTAEVTFKRYLDGDQISYNFVLDTQSKKYKEPRPRSLRLSGNDMILPPIQFGATAW
;
A
#
# COMPACT_ATOMS: atom_id res chain seq x y z
N MET A 1 79.36 -6.91 1.24
CA MET A 1 78.41 -6.14 0.40
C MET A 1 77.00 -6.64 0.75
N TYR A 2 76.36 -6.07 1.78
CA TYR A 2 75.05 -6.53 2.26
C TYR A 2 73.94 -5.63 1.71
N LYS A 3 73.03 -6.25 0.95
CA LYS A 3 71.93 -5.63 0.21
C LYS A 3 70.76 -5.41 1.18
N TYR A 4 70.43 -4.16 1.51
CA TYR A 4 69.31 -3.82 2.38
C TYR A 4 67.99 -4.13 1.67
N ILE A 5 67.20 -5.05 2.23
CA ILE A 5 65.86 -5.42 1.75
C ILE A 5 64.86 -4.42 2.35
N ILE A 6 64.30 -3.58 1.48
CA ILE A 6 63.25 -2.61 1.81
C ILE A 6 61.97 -3.40 2.13
N LYS A 7 61.53 -3.40 3.39
CA LYS A 7 60.23 -3.95 3.78
C LYS A 7 59.15 -2.89 3.60
N PHE A 8 58.37 -3.01 2.53
CA PHE A 8 57.15 -2.22 2.33
C PHE A 8 56.02 -2.86 3.15
N THR A 9 55.66 -2.23 4.27
CA THR A 9 54.49 -2.62 5.05
C THR A 9 53.25 -1.95 4.44
N VAL A 10 52.40 -2.74 3.79
CA VAL A 10 51.11 -2.27 3.26
C VAL A 10 50.10 -2.25 4.41
N ILE A 11 49.65 -1.05 4.81
CA ILE A 11 48.55 -0.89 5.75
C ILE A 11 47.25 -0.95 4.94
N LEU A 12 46.57 -2.10 4.99
CA LEU A 12 45.24 -2.30 4.41
C LEU A 12 44.19 -1.65 5.32
N LEU A 13 43.74 -0.44 4.96
CA LEU A 13 42.64 0.24 5.65
C LEU A 13 41.31 -0.35 5.16
N LEU A 14 40.75 -1.29 5.92
CA LEU A 14 39.46 -1.91 5.63
C LEU A 14 38.33 -0.96 6.05
N THR A 15 37.87 -0.11 5.12
CA THR A 15 36.65 0.69 5.33
C THR A 15 35.43 -0.22 5.19
N ILE A 16 34.92 -0.71 6.32
CA ILE A 16 33.61 -1.38 6.37
C ILE A 16 32.56 -0.28 6.20
N THR A 17 32.17 0.01 4.96
CA THR A 17 30.96 0.79 4.70
C THR A 17 29.77 -0.08 5.03
N GLY A 18 29.25 0.03 6.25
CA GLY A 18 27.97 -0.54 6.61
C GLY A 18 26.87 0.16 5.81
N TYR A 19 26.20 -0.58 4.93
CA TYR A 19 24.98 -0.11 4.29
C TYR A 19 23.88 -0.07 5.36
N VAL A 20 23.72 1.08 6.02
CA VAL A 20 22.52 1.33 6.81
C VAL A 20 21.40 1.60 5.82
N SER A 21 20.65 0.54 5.48
CA SER A 21 19.35 0.70 4.83
C SER A 21 18.46 1.48 5.79
N ALA A 22 18.28 2.77 5.52
CA ALA A 22 17.20 3.53 6.12
C ALA A 22 15.89 2.97 5.57
N ALA A 23 15.33 1.95 6.22
CA ALA A 23 14.07 1.38 5.74
C ALA A 23 12.97 2.43 5.88
N ALA A 24 12.37 2.78 4.75
CA ALA A 24 11.31 3.77 4.61
C ALA A 24 9.99 3.20 5.14
N GLN A 25 8.98 4.06 5.32
CA GLN A 25 7.62 3.61 5.59
C GLN A 25 7.06 2.93 4.34
N THR A 26 6.21 1.91 4.51
CA THR A 26 5.52 1.24 3.40
C THR A 26 4.31 2.09 2.97
N THR A 27 4.30 2.63 1.74
CA THR A 27 3.09 3.23 1.15
C THR A 27 2.41 2.24 0.22
N VAL A 28 1.11 2.02 0.42
CA VAL A 28 0.30 1.14 -0.43
C VAL A 28 -0.73 1.96 -1.19
N THR A 29 -0.71 1.86 -2.52
CA THR A 29 -1.73 2.40 -3.42
C THR A 29 -2.79 1.33 -3.65
N PHE A 30 -3.97 1.54 -3.08
CA PHE A 30 -5.14 0.68 -3.23
C PHE A 30 -5.96 1.14 -4.43
N ASN A 31 -6.20 0.25 -5.38
CA ASN A 31 -6.98 0.52 -6.59
C ASN A 31 -8.24 -0.35 -6.61
N LEU A 32 -9.41 0.27 -6.79
CA LEU A 32 -10.70 -0.39 -6.86
C LEU A 32 -11.40 -0.05 -8.18
N ASP A 33 -11.74 -1.07 -8.95
CA ASP A 33 -12.54 -0.93 -10.17
C ASP A 33 -14.04 -0.89 -9.83
N MET A 34 -14.63 0.28 -10.07
CA MET A 34 -16.05 0.57 -9.83
C MET A 34 -16.91 0.51 -11.10
N LYS A 35 -16.35 0.12 -12.26
CA LYS A 35 -17.02 0.12 -13.56
C LYS A 35 -18.38 -0.56 -13.53
N ARG A 36 -18.47 -1.74 -12.91
CA ARG A 36 -19.73 -2.48 -12.81
C ARG A 36 -20.74 -1.77 -11.91
N ALA A 37 -20.29 -1.24 -10.77
CA ALA A 37 -21.17 -0.52 -9.85
C ALA A 37 -21.75 0.75 -10.49
N LEU A 38 -20.97 1.41 -11.35
CA LEU A 38 -21.42 2.53 -12.18
C LEU A 38 -22.45 2.09 -13.23
N GLN A 39 -22.15 1.01 -13.97
CA GLN A 39 -23.05 0.46 -14.99
C GLN A 39 -24.40 0.03 -14.40
N ASP A 40 -24.37 -0.58 -13.22
CA ASP A 40 -25.57 -1.06 -12.50
C ASP A 40 -26.29 0.07 -11.73
N SER A 41 -25.81 1.32 -11.82
CA SER A 41 -26.32 2.48 -11.06
C SER A 41 -26.35 2.26 -9.54
N LEU A 42 -25.50 1.36 -9.04
CA LEU A 42 -25.33 1.08 -7.62
C LEU A 42 -24.51 2.18 -6.92
N PHE A 43 -23.68 2.88 -7.68
CA PHE A 43 -22.77 3.93 -7.21
C PHE A 43 -22.89 5.19 -8.07
N ILE A 44 -23.04 6.35 -7.41
CA ILE A 44 -23.09 7.67 -8.05
C ILE A 44 -21.93 8.52 -7.50
N PRO A 45 -20.84 8.76 -8.27
CA PRO A 45 -19.63 9.43 -7.77
C PRO A 45 -19.83 10.83 -7.17
N SER A 46 -20.89 11.54 -7.55
CA SER A 46 -21.17 12.89 -7.06
C SER A 46 -21.79 12.92 -5.66
N THR A 47 -22.39 11.82 -5.20
CA THR A 47 -23.11 11.78 -3.91
C THR A 47 -22.64 10.67 -2.97
N ASP A 48 -22.14 9.59 -3.54
CA ASP A 48 -21.74 8.41 -2.80
C ASP A 48 -20.22 8.41 -2.56
N LYS A 49 -19.76 7.56 -1.65
CA LYS A 49 -18.34 7.45 -1.30
C LYS A 49 -17.87 6.00 -1.35
N VAL A 50 -16.61 5.82 -1.72
CA VAL A 50 -15.91 4.54 -1.59
C VAL A 50 -14.90 4.68 -0.45
N ILE A 51 -14.94 3.76 0.50
CA ILE A 51 -14.15 3.81 1.73
C ILE A 51 -13.29 2.55 1.83
N LEU A 52 -12.02 2.73 2.18
CA LEU A 52 -11.11 1.68 2.58
C LEU A 52 -11.12 1.53 4.11
N VAL A 53 -11.32 0.31 4.59
CA VAL A 53 -11.28 -0.04 6.01
C VAL A 53 -10.39 -1.26 6.26
N GLY A 54 -9.93 -1.47 7.49
CA GLY A 54 -9.08 -2.61 7.83
C GLY A 54 -8.92 -2.86 9.32
N ASP A 55 -8.01 -3.77 9.67
CA ASP A 55 -7.77 -4.24 11.03
C ASP A 55 -6.63 -3.50 11.76
N VAL A 56 -5.72 -2.87 11.02
CA VAL A 56 -4.58 -2.11 11.54
C VAL A 56 -4.70 -0.61 11.25
N ARG A 57 -3.93 0.22 11.97
CA ARG A 57 -3.81 1.65 11.65
C ARG A 57 -3.04 1.87 10.34
N PRO A 58 -3.44 2.85 9.50
CA PRO A 58 -4.54 3.79 9.72
C PRO A 58 -5.93 3.29 9.28
N LEU A 59 -6.04 2.06 8.76
CA LEU A 59 -7.28 1.51 8.18
C LEU A 59 -8.40 1.27 9.20
N ASN A 60 -8.09 1.16 10.49
CA ASN A 60 -9.05 0.94 11.58
C ASN A 60 -9.36 2.22 12.40
N GLU A 61 -8.88 3.38 11.94
CA GLU A 61 -9.10 4.65 12.64
C GLU A 61 -10.51 5.19 12.43
N ILE A 62 -10.88 6.19 13.24
CA ILE A 62 -12.20 6.86 13.17
C ILE A 62 -12.34 7.64 11.86
N ASN A 63 -11.23 8.15 11.32
CA ASN A 63 -11.23 8.88 10.05
C ASN A 63 -11.31 7.89 8.89
N GLU A 64 -12.35 8.02 8.08
CA GLU A 64 -12.55 7.20 6.88
C GLU A 64 -11.51 7.55 5.80
N ILE A 65 -10.96 6.52 5.16
CA ILE A 65 -10.05 6.67 4.02
C ILE A 65 -10.88 6.56 2.75
N TYR A 66 -11.09 7.68 2.06
CA TYR A 66 -11.87 7.73 0.82
C TYR A 66 -11.00 7.41 -0.39
N LEU A 67 -11.48 6.52 -1.26
CA LEU A 67 -10.90 6.35 -2.58
C LEU A 67 -11.49 7.39 -3.54
N ARG A 68 -10.67 7.87 -4.47
CA ARG A 68 -11.04 8.91 -5.45
C ARG A 68 -10.65 8.48 -6.86
N ASP A 69 -11.48 8.81 -7.82
CA ASP A 69 -11.15 8.69 -9.24
C ASP A 69 -10.33 9.94 -9.61
N GLU A 70 -9.03 9.74 -9.84
CA GLU A 70 -8.09 10.80 -10.21
C GLU A 70 -7.84 10.78 -11.72
N GLU A 71 -7.35 11.88 -12.30
CA GLU A 71 -7.17 11.94 -13.75
C GLU A 71 -6.17 10.87 -14.26
N PRO A 72 -6.51 10.14 -15.35
CA PRO A 72 -7.73 10.25 -16.15
C PRO A 72 -8.93 9.56 -15.48
N ILE A 73 -10.08 10.23 -15.46
CA ILE A 73 -11.34 9.69 -14.90
C ILE A 73 -11.75 8.43 -15.69
N ASP A 74 -11.59 7.25 -15.08
CA ASP A 74 -11.71 5.97 -15.79
C ASP A 74 -12.36 4.84 -14.98
N SER A 75 -13.07 5.18 -13.89
CA SER A 75 -13.72 4.26 -12.94
C SER A 75 -12.80 3.48 -12.01
N ILE A 76 -11.49 3.74 -12.03
CA ILE A 76 -10.55 3.24 -11.04
C ILE A 76 -10.43 4.25 -9.90
N PHE A 77 -10.90 3.83 -8.73
CA PHE A 77 -10.85 4.64 -7.51
C PHE A 77 -9.60 4.26 -6.71
N THR A 78 -8.84 5.27 -6.30
CA THR A 78 -7.50 5.11 -5.72
C THR A 78 -7.42 5.73 -4.33
N ALA A 79 -6.69 5.08 -3.42
CA ALA A 79 -6.25 5.68 -2.16
C ALA A 79 -4.82 5.24 -1.83
N GLU A 80 -3.98 6.19 -1.42
CA GLU A 80 -2.64 5.92 -0.91
C GLU A 80 -2.65 5.89 0.62
N VAL A 81 -2.08 4.83 1.19
CA VAL A 81 -2.00 4.66 2.64
C VAL A 81 -0.58 4.33 3.05
N THR A 82 -0.01 5.19 3.88
CA THR A 82 1.31 4.98 4.47
C THR A 82 1.20 4.26 5.82
N PHE A 83 1.78 3.07 5.90
CA PHE A 83 1.86 2.27 7.11
C PHE A 83 3.12 2.57 7.91
N LYS A 84 3.02 2.39 9.22
CA LYS A 84 4.19 2.52 10.09
C LYS A 84 5.13 1.35 9.87
N ARG A 85 6.42 1.64 9.81
CA ARG A 85 7.51 0.68 9.58
C ARG A 85 7.48 -0.57 10.49
N TYR A 86 6.97 -0.46 11.72
CA TYR A 86 6.90 -1.61 12.62
C TYR A 86 5.90 -2.69 12.16
N LEU A 87 5.06 -2.39 11.16
CA LEU A 87 4.14 -3.35 10.53
C LEU A 87 4.74 -4.03 9.30
N ASP A 88 5.97 -3.68 8.90
CA ASP A 88 6.60 -4.28 7.72
C ASP A 88 6.79 -5.79 7.92
N GLY A 89 6.36 -6.58 6.94
CA GLY A 89 6.35 -8.04 7.01
C GLY A 89 5.08 -8.65 7.62
N ASP A 90 4.23 -7.84 8.27
CA ASP A 90 2.95 -8.29 8.82
C ASP A 90 1.91 -8.51 7.72
N GLN A 91 0.97 -9.40 8.00
CA GLN A 91 -0.23 -9.59 7.20
C GLN A 91 -1.36 -8.74 7.79
N ILE A 92 -1.93 -7.86 6.99
CA ILE A 92 -3.05 -7.00 7.34
C ILE A 92 -4.31 -7.45 6.63
N SER A 93 -5.46 -7.09 7.17
CA SER A 93 -6.77 -7.31 6.56
C SER A 93 -7.42 -5.99 6.19
N TYR A 94 -7.99 -5.92 4.98
CA TYR A 94 -8.67 -4.73 4.48
C TYR A 94 -9.95 -5.08 3.72
N ASN A 95 -10.83 -4.11 3.52
CA ASN A 95 -12.09 -4.28 2.80
C ASN A 95 -12.53 -2.93 2.20
N PHE A 96 -13.32 -2.98 1.13
CA PHE A 96 -13.95 -1.80 0.53
C PHE A 96 -15.41 -1.68 0.96
N VAL A 97 -15.84 -0.46 1.24
CA VAL A 97 -17.21 -0.13 1.59
C VAL A 97 -17.72 0.95 0.65
N LEU A 98 -18.80 0.65 -0.04
CA LEU A 98 -19.57 1.64 -0.79
C LEU A 98 -20.60 2.27 0.16
N ASP A 99 -20.47 3.56 0.42
CA ASP A 99 -21.37 4.35 1.27
C ASP A 99 -22.26 5.22 0.39
N THR A 100 -23.51 4.79 0.21
CA THR A 100 -24.51 5.55 -0.53
C THR A 100 -25.38 6.36 0.42
N GLN A 101 -26.16 7.29 -0.12
CA GLN A 101 -27.12 8.07 0.68
C GLN A 101 -28.11 7.22 1.49
N SER A 102 -28.37 5.98 1.07
CA SER A 102 -29.37 5.11 1.70
C SER A 102 -28.77 3.94 2.49
N LYS A 103 -27.56 3.47 2.11
CA LYS A 103 -27.02 2.22 2.65
C LYS A 103 -25.50 2.11 2.45
N LYS A 104 -24.84 1.45 3.41
CA LYS A 104 -23.48 0.94 3.26
C LYS A 104 -23.48 -0.48 2.71
N TYR A 105 -22.74 -0.71 1.62
CA TYR A 105 -22.46 -2.01 1.02
C TYR A 105 -21.00 -2.37 1.31
N LYS A 106 -20.79 -3.37 2.15
CA LYS A 106 -19.46 -3.90 2.46
C LYS A 106 -19.21 -5.17 1.64
N GLU A 107 -17.99 -5.36 1.14
CA GLU A 107 -17.66 -6.63 0.48
C GLU A 107 -17.81 -7.80 1.46
N PRO A 108 -18.31 -8.96 1.01
CA PRO A 108 -18.66 -10.07 1.90
C PRO A 108 -17.46 -10.67 2.65
N ARG A 109 -16.24 -10.53 2.11
CA ARG A 109 -15.02 -11.08 2.72
C ARG A 109 -13.93 -10.01 2.75
N PRO A 110 -13.23 -9.82 3.87
CA PRO A 110 -12.02 -9.02 3.90
C PRO A 110 -10.93 -9.69 3.05
N ARG A 111 -10.06 -8.85 2.50
CA ARG A 111 -8.88 -9.21 1.72
C ARG A 111 -7.66 -9.17 2.65
N SER A 112 -6.60 -9.87 2.28
CA SER A 112 -5.34 -9.86 3.03
C SER A 112 -4.19 -9.34 2.18
N LEU A 113 -3.31 -8.57 2.80
CA LEU A 113 -2.10 -8.03 2.18
C LEU A 113 -0.92 -8.22 3.12
N ARG A 114 0.22 -8.65 2.60
CA ARG A 114 1.47 -8.65 3.34
C ARG A 114 2.26 -7.38 3.02
N LEU A 115 2.59 -6.59 4.05
CA LEU A 115 3.38 -5.37 3.87
C LEU A 115 4.83 -5.71 3.57
N SER A 116 5.39 -5.11 2.52
CA SER A 116 6.71 -5.51 2.01
C SER A 116 7.89 -4.71 2.59
N GLY A 117 7.64 -3.61 3.31
CA GLY A 117 8.70 -2.66 3.68
C GLY A 117 9.09 -1.68 2.57
N ASN A 118 8.43 -1.76 1.40
CA ASN A 118 8.64 -0.88 0.25
C ASN A 118 7.28 -0.43 -0.29
N ASP A 119 7.27 0.60 -1.14
CA ASP A 119 6.04 1.05 -1.79
C ASP A 119 5.40 -0.05 -2.64
N MET A 120 4.08 -0.16 -2.56
CA MET A 120 3.29 -1.20 -3.22
C MET A 120 2.15 -0.57 -3.99
N ILE A 121 2.04 -0.88 -5.27
CA ILE A 121 0.87 -0.52 -6.08
C ILE A 121 0.09 -1.80 -6.33
N LEU A 122 -1.11 -1.89 -5.74
CA LEU A 122 -1.97 -3.05 -5.93
C LEU A 122 -2.67 -2.95 -7.29
N PRO A 123 -2.84 -4.04 -8.05
CA PRO A 123 -3.62 -3.99 -9.27
C PRO A 123 -5.08 -3.60 -8.95
N PRO A 124 -5.79 -2.91 -9.86
CA PRO A 124 -7.20 -2.64 -9.66
C PRO A 124 -8.00 -3.93 -9.49
N ILE A 125 -8.91 -3.95 -8.52
CA ILE A 125 -9.78 -5.10 -8.29
C ILE A 125 -11.24 -4.65 -8.34
N GLN A 126 -12.08 -5.44 -9.00
CA GLN A 126 -13.51 -5.15 -9.10
C GLN A 126 -14.20 -5.18 -7.73
N PHE A 127 -15.02 -4.17 -7.45
CA PHE A 127 -15.83 -4.12 -6.25
C PHE A 127 -16.81 -5.30 -6.17
N GLY A 128 -16.81 -5.99 -5.03
CA GLY A 128 -17.67 -7.14 -4.78
C GLY A 128 -17.20 -8.44 -5.47
N ALA A 129 -16.00 -8.46 -6.05
CA ALA A 129 -15.41 -9.68 -6.59
C ALA A 129 -15.20 -10.73 -5.48
N THR A 130 -15.58 -11.98 -5.76
CA THR A 130 -15.51 -13.10 -4.79
C THR A 130 -14.36 -14.07 -5.06
N ALA A 131 -13.67 -13.92 -6.19
CA ALA A 131 -12.47 -14.66 -6.55
C ALA A 131 -11.32 -13.65 -6.77
N TRP A 132 -10.20 -13.88 -6.09
CA TRP A 132 -8.98 -13.08 -6.17
C TRP A 132 -7.77 -13.97 -5.88
#